data_AF-A0A1X0KKJ8-F1
#
_entry.id   AF-A0A1X0KKJ8-F1
#
_cell.length_a   1.000
_cell.length_b   1.000
_cell.length_c   1.000
_cell.angle_alpha   90.00
_cell.angle_beta   90.00
_cell.angle_gamma   90.00
#
_symmetry.space_group_name_H-M   'P 1'
#
loop_
_entity.id
_entity.type
_entity.pdbx_description
1 polymer ?
#
loop_
_entity_poly.entity_id
_entity_poly.type
_entity_poly.pdbx_seq_one_letter_code
_entity_poly.pdbx_strand_id
1 'polypeptide(L)'
;MAGRNPTAAVKAFIAPIQEALGLFASGNVTADSYRADVEGVLTFNRGEVVKLRGDNNVGLAMSMRYRIIQTDEPGRGPWKISTVGYMYELQLDGKTLYDYHWHPISVSHEVRPHLHCAAVGKGHIPTGRVMIEDVLNLAVHHGAKPNNMTRWKELDQLNREKFARGATWGVGPVGGRE
;
A
#
# COMPACT_ATOMS: atom_id res chain seq x y z
N MET A 1 -5.32 10.94 -5.94
CA MET A 1 -6.78 10.79 -5.65
C MET A 1 -7.21 11.96 -4.78
N ALA A 2 -8.34 12.59 -5.08
CA ALA A 2 -8.76 13.83 -4.45
C ALA A 2 -10.23 13.81 -4.03
N GLY A 3 -10.61 14.67 -3.08
CA GLY A 3 -11.96 14.76 -2.55
C GLY A 3 -12.39 16.21 -2.32
N ARG A 4 -13.72 16.42 -2.29
CA ARG A 4 -14.33 17.73 -2.03
C ARG A 4 -14.12 18.24 -0.59
N ASN A 5 -13.80 17.35 0.33
CA ASN A 5 -13.50 17.62 1.73
C ASN A 5 -12.53 16.53 2.27
N PRO A 6 -11.92 16.70 3.46
CA PRO A 6 -10.98 15.73 4.01
C PRO A 6 -11.51 14.30 4.08
N THR A 7 -12.74 14.12 4.56
CA THR A 7 -13.39 12.80 4.66
C THR A 7 -13.56 12.14 3.30
N ALA A 8 -13.98 12.88 2.28
CA ALA A 8 -14.11 12.38 0.92
C ALA A 8 -12.74 11.98 0.33
N ALA A 9 -11.68 12.71 0.64
CA ALA A 9 -10.33 12.38 0.18
C ALA A 9 -9.83 11.05 0.78
N VAL A 10 -10.04 10.84 2.09
CA VAL A 10 -9.70 9.57 2.77
C VAL A 10 -10.49 8.41 2.18
N LYS A 11 -11.81 8.55 2.00
CA LYS A 11 -12.65 7.50 1.39
C LYS A 11 -12.22 7.16 -0.04
N ALA A 12 -11.93 8.18 -0.85
CA ALA A 12 -11.45 7.99 -2.22
C ALA A 12 -10.08 7.29 -2.26
N PHE A 13 -9.23 7.53 -1.27
CA PHE A 13 -7.93 6.86 -1.13
C PHE A 13 -8.05 5.40 -0.66
N ILE A 14 -8.92 5.12 0.30
CA ILE A 14 -9.17 3.78 0.84
C ILE A 14 -9.80 2.85 -0.21
N ALA A 15 -10.76 3.33 -0.99
CA ALA A 15 -11.55 2.50 -1.90
C ALA A 15 -10.71 1.57 -2.82
N PRO A 16 -9.72 2.05 -3.58
CA PRO A 16 -8.92 1.18 -4.42
C PRO A 16 -8.05 0.19 -3.64
N ILE A 17 -7.54 0.57 -2.47
CA ILE A 17 -6.76 -0.32 -1.59
C ILE A 17 -7.66 -1.43 -1.03
N GLN A 18 -8.88 -1.07 -0.62
CA GLN A 18 -9.90 -2.01 -0.16
C GLN A 18 -10.33 -2.99 -1.26
N GLU A 19 -10.54 -2.50 -2.49
CA GLU A 19 -10.87 -3.36 -3.62
C GLU A 19 -9.74 -4.35 -3.91
N ALA A 20 -8.48 -3.88 -3.96
CA ALA A 20 -7.31 -4.72 -4.18
C ALA A 20 -7.18 -5.81 -3.11
N LEU A 21 -7.13 -5.43 -1.83
CA LEU A 21 -6.99 -6.38 -0.71
C LEU A 21 -8.19 -7.32 -0.59
N GLY A 22 -9.40 -6.84 -0.90
CA GLY A 22 -10.64 -7.62 -0.88
C GLY A 22 -10.63 -8.82 -1.82
N LEU A 23 -9.88 -8.75 -2.94
CA LEU A 23 -9.69 -9.90 -3.82
C LEU A 23 -8.89 -11.02 -3.15
N PHE A 24 -7.97 -10.69 -2.25
CA PHE A 24 -7.04 -11.64 -1.62
C PHE A 24 -7.47 -12.12 -0.24
N ALA A 25 -8.14 -11.29 0.55
CA ALA A 25 -8.66 -11.71 1.86
C ALA A 25 -9.98 -11.01 2.21
N SER A 26 -10.73 -11.61 3.14
CA SER A 26 -11.86 -10.93 3.78
C SER A 26 -11.33 -9.96 4.82
N GLY A 27 -11.85 -8.74 4.86
CA GLY A 27 -11.38 -7.73 5.80
C GLY A 27 -11.70 -6.32 5.38
N ASN A 28 -11.32 -5.38 6.26
CA ASN A 28 -11.56 -3.96 6.05
C ASN A 28 -10.28 -3.16 6.15
N VAL A 29 -10.16 -2.20 5.27
CA VAL A 29 -9.19 -1.11 5.33
C VAL A 29 -9.82 0.03 6.12
N THR A 30 -9.18 0.40 7.22
CA THR A 30 -9.68 1.42 8.15
C THR A 30 -8.67 2.53 8.31
N ALA A 31 -9.16 3.76 8.47
CA ALA A 31 -8.38 4.94 8.81
C ALA A 31 -8.73 5.42 10.21
N ASP A 32 -7.73 5.82 10.99
CA ASP A 32 -7.90 6.33 12.37
C ASP A 32 -8.12 7.86 12.45
N SER A 33 -7.89 8.59 11.36
CA SER A 33 -7.97 10.05 11.31
C SER A 33 -8.69 10.52 10.05
N TYR A 34 -9.41 11.63 10.18
CA TYR A 34 -10.06 12.32 9.06
C TYR A 34 -9.76 13.83 9.10
N ARG A 35 -8.75 14.23 9.89
CA ARG A 35 -8.37 15.62 10.13
C ARG A 35 -7.27 16.07 9.16
N ALA A 36 -7.42 17.27 8.61
CA ALA A 36 -6.39 17.91 7.79
C ALA A 36 -5.09 18.10 8.59
N ASP A 37 -3.95 17.94 7.90
CA ASP A 37 -2.58 18.17 8.41
C ASP A 37 -2.17 17.37 9.66
N VAL A 38 -3.01 16.42 10.09
CA VAL A 38 -2.72 15.46 11.13
C VAL A 38 -2.29 14.15 10.46
N GLU A 39 -1.24 13.53 10.99
CA GLU A 39 -0.86 12.19 10.57
C GLU A 39 -1.90 11.17 11.04
N GLY A 40 -2.39 10.38 10.10
CA GLY A 40 -3.23 9.21 10.36
C GLY A 40 -2.55 7.92 9.94
N VAL A 41 -3.09 6.81 10.43
CA VAL A 41 -2.73 5.45 10.07
C VAL A 41 -3.92 4.79 9.38
N LEU A 42 -3.63 4.16 8.24
CA LEU A 42 -4.50 3.28 7.50
C LEU A 42 -4.01 1.85 7.70
N THR A 43 -4.90 0.93 8.03
CA THR A 43 -4.56 -0.47 8.28
C THR A 43 -5.54 -1.41 7.59
N PHE A 44 -5.08 -2.58 7.16
CA PHE A 44 -5.96 -3.69 6.83
C PHE A 44 -6.11 -4.61 8.05
N ASN A 45 -7.35 -4.88 8.47
CA ASN A 45 -7.64 -5.73 9.65
C ASN A 45 -6.83 -5.35 10.90
N ARG A 46 -6.78 -4.05 11.22
CA ARG A 46 -6.02 -3.46 12.35
C ARG A 46 -4.50 -3.61 12.26
N GLY A 47 -3.96 -3.99 11.10
CA GLY A 47 -2.53 -4.18 10.90
C GLY A 47 -2.05 -5.58 11.30
N GLU A 48 -2.97 -6.48 11.65
CA GLU A 48 -2.67 -7.88 11.93
C GLU A 48 -2.34 -8.63 10.64
N VAL A 49 -1.57 -9.71 10.78
CA VAL A 49 -1.31 -10.63 9.66
C VAL A 49 -2.60 -11.33 9.25
N VAL A 50 -2.95 -11.20 7.98
CA VAL A 50 -4.11 -11.86 7.37
C VAL A 50 -3.62 -12.92 6.41
N LYS A 51 -4.12 -14.15 6.56
CA LYS A 51 -3.90 -15.20 5.58
C LYS A 51 -4.58 -14.82 4.26
N LEU A 52 -3.80 -14.81 3.18
CA LEU A 52 -4.31 -14.60 1.84
C LEU A 52 -4.90 -15.90 1.28
N ARG A 53 -5.89 -15.77 0.40
CA ARG A 53 -6.41 -16.88 -0.41
C ARG A 53 -5.26 -17.47 -1.26
N GLY A 54 -5.29 -18.77 -1.50
CA GLY A 54 -4.26 -19.47 -2.28
C GLY A 54 -3.95 -20.84 -1.71
N ASP A 55 -2.99 -21.52 -2.35
CA ASP A 55 -2.59 -22.88 -1.98
C ASP A 55 -1.49 -22.87 -0.90
N ASN A 56 -0.72 -21.79 -0.83
CA ASN A 56 0.37 -21.62 0.12
C ASN A 56 -0.08 -20.77 1.32
N ASN A 57 0.56 -20.94 2.48
CA ASN A 57 0.26 -20.15 3.68
C ASN A 57 0.90 -18.75 3.61
N VAL A 58 0.51 -17.98 2.60
CA VAL A 58 0.95 -16.59 2.44
C VAL A 58 0.15 -15.70 3.40
N GLY A 59 0.85 -14.95 4.24
CA GLY A 59 0.26 -13.97 5.16
C GLY A 59 0.65 -12.55 4.75
N LEU A 60 -0.21 -11.57 5.02
CA LEU A 60 0.05 -10.16 4.78
C LEU A 60 -0.40 -9.31 5.98
N ALA A 61 0.50 -8.49 6.52
CA ALA A 61 0.14 -7.36 7.38
C ALA A 61 0.42 -6.05 6.64
N MET A 62 -0.43 -5.05 6.86
CA MET A 62 -0.37 -3.78 6.13
C MET A 62 -0.77 -2.62 7.04
N SER A 63 0.15 -1.66 7.16
CA SER A 63 -0.12 -0.33 7.70
C SER A 63 0.50 0.76 6.83
N MET A 64 -0.16 1.89 6.74
CA MET A 64 0.27 3.05 5.96
C MET A 64 0.02 4.32 6.75
N ARG A 65 1.04 5.18 6.86
CA ARG A 65 0.90 6.52 7.44
C ARG A 65 0.57 7.51 6.33
N TYR A 66 -0.35 8.42 6.59
CA TYR A 66 -0.78 9.42 5.61
C TYR A 66 -1.11 10.77 6.26
N ARG A 67 -1.16 11.81 5.43
CA ARG A 67 -1.70 13.13 5.77
C ARG A 67 -2.72 13.57 4.74
N ILE A 68 -3.76 14.27 5.20
CA ILE A 68 -4.73 14.92 4.33
C ILE A 68 -4.25 16.35 4.10
N ILE A 69 -3.93 16.69 2.85
CA ILE A 69 -3.35 17.97 2.46
C ILE A 69 -4.22 18.67 1.41
N GLN A 70 -4.13 19.99 1.35
CA GLN A 70 -4.73 20.75 0.25
C GLN A 70 -3.94 20.54 -1.05
N THR A 71 -4.62 20.72 -2.18
CA THR A 71 -4.01 20.63 -3.50
C THR A 71 -4.72 21.52 -4.50
N ASP A 72 -3.94 22.19 -5.36
CA ASP A 72 -4.45 23.05 -6.44
C ASP A 72 -4.47 22.32 -7.80
N GLU A 73 -4.58 20.99 -7.79
CA GLU A 73 -4.57 20.17 -9.01
C GLU A 73 -5.85 20.45 -9.83
N PRO A 74 -5.74 20.95 -11.08
CA PRO A 74 -6.91 21.26 -11.89
C PRO A 74 -7.81 20.04 -12.13
N GLY A 75 -9.13 20.25 -12.06
CA GLY A 75 -10.12 19.19 -12.31
C GLY A 75 -10.27 18.17 -11.17
N ARG A 76 -9.73 18.45 -9.97
CA ARG A 76 -9.83 17.60 -8.79
C ARG A 76 -10.38 18.38 -7.59
N GLY A 77 -10.87 17.64 -6.58
CA GLY A 77 -11.27 18.26 -5.31
C GLY A 77 -10.06 18.85 -4.56
N PRO A 78 -10.25 19.85 -3.69
CA PRO A 78 -9.16 20.61 -3.08
C PRO A 78 -8.36 19.82 -2.02
N TRP A 79 -8.73 18.57 -1.73
CA TRP A 79 -8.09 17.73 -0.72
C TRP A 79 -7.55 16.45 -1.33
N LYS A 80 -6.30 16.07 -1.00
CA LYS A 80 -5.72 14.78 -1.37
C LYS A 80 -5.06 14.11 -0.17
N ILE A 81 -4.77 12.81 -0.33
CA ILE A 81 -3.98 12.04 0.62
C ILE A 81 -2.53 12.01 0.14
N SER A 82 -1.60 12.32 1.04
CA SER A 82 -0.18 12.12 0.86
C SER A 82 0.28 10.98 1.77
N THR A 83 0.78 9.89 1.19
CA THR A 83 1.42 8.82 1.97
C THR A 83 2.74 9.35 2.51
N VAL A 84 2.93 9.21 3.82
CA VAL A 84 4.12 9.67 4.56
C VAL A 84 4.86 8.53 5.24
N GLY A 85 4.41 7.28 5.07
CA GLY A 85 5.13 6.09 5.52
C GLY A 85 4.31 4.82 5.32
N TYR A 86 4.93 3.65 5.48
CA TYR A 86 4.26 2.36 5.48
C TYR A 86 5.11 1.27 6.17
N MET A 87 4.42 0.20 6.58
CA MET A 87 4.99 -1.08 6.98
C MET A 87 4.16 -2.18 6.32
N TYR A 88 4.77 -2.97 5.42
CA TYR A 88 4.12 -4.10 4.77
C TYR A 88 4.91 -5.38 5.02
N GLU A 89 4.27 -6.34 5.68
CA GLU A 89 4.89 -7.61 6.01
C GLU A 89 4.27 -8.71 5.16
N LEU A 90 5.09 -9.40 4.37
CA LEU A 90 4.69 -10.60 3.63
C LEU A 90 5.30 -11.83 4.31
N GLN A 91 4.44 -12.77 4.71
CA GLN A 91 4.83 -14.02 5.37
C GLN A 91 4.64 -15.23 4.45
N LEU A 92 5.44 -16.26 4.68
CA LEU A 92 5.24 -17.59 4.15
C LEU A 92 5.37 -18.60 5.31
N ASP A 93 4.36 -19.47 5.47
CA ASP A 93 4.30 -20.47 6.54
C ASP A 93 4.48 -19.87 7.95
N GLY A 94 3.86 -18.70 8.17
CA GLY A 94 3.87 -17.98 9.45
C GLY A 94 5.20 -17.30 9.79
N LYS A 95 6.14 -17.23 8.83
CA LYS A 95 7.42 -16.54 8.99
C LYS A 95 7.50 -15.37 8.03
N THR A 96 7.97 -14.23 8.53
CA THR A 96 8.27 -13.05 7.72
C THR A 96 9.29 -13.40 6.64
N LEU A 97 8.92 -13.17 5.38
CA LEU A 97 9.79 -13.37 4.21
C LEU A 97 10.35 -12.05 3.72
N TYR A 98 9.47 -11.04 3.59
CA TYR A 98 9.79 -9.67 3.19
C TYR A 98 9.05 -8.69 4.09
N ASP A 99 9.73 -7.65 4.52
CA ASP A 99 9.14 -6.59 5.34
C ASP A 99 9.59 -5.22 4.82
N TYR A 100 8.66 -4.51 4.20
CA TYR A 100 8.91 -3.23 3.52
C TYR A 100 8.59 -2.08 4.45
N HIS A 101 9.61 -1.27 4.74
CA HIS A 101 9.52 -0.17 5.68
C HIS A 101 9.74 1.16 4.99
N TRP A 102 8.94 2.13 5.37
CA TRP A 102 9.23 3.53 5.13
C TRP A 102 8.64 4.37 6.27
N HIS A 103 9.51 4.94 7.10
CA HIS A 103 9.11 5.69 8.28
C HIS A 103 10.00 6.94 8.44
N PRO A 104 9.77 7.98 7.63
CA PRO A 104 10.61 9.17 7.58
C PRO A 104 10.51 10.09 8.81
N ILE A 105 9.55 9.82 9.70
CA ILE A 105 9.27 10.62 10.91
C ILE A 105 9.73 9.86 12.18
N SER A 106 10.37 8.70 12.04
CA SER A 106 10.90 7.94 13.18
C SER A 106 12.32 8.37 13.56
N VAL A 107 12.76 7.96 14.76
CA VAL A 107 14.14 8.13 15.24
C VAL A 107 15.12 7.10 14.66
N SER A 108 14.72 6.38 13.60
CA SER A 108 15.57 5.37 12.96
C SER A 108 16.78 5.99 12.27
N HIS A 109 17.88 5.23 12.21
CA HIS A 109 19.06 5.59 11.42
C HIS A 109 18.85 5.39 9.90
N GLU A 110 17.83 4.63 9.51
CA GLU A 110 17.37 4.54 8.11
C GLU A 110 15.91 5.00 8.01
N VAL A 111 15.69 6.04 7.22
CA VAL A 111 14.40 6.74 7.09
C VAL A 111 13.87 6.72 5.66
N ARG A 112 14.70 6.32 4.70
CA ARG A 112 14.31 6.12 3.31
C ARG A 112 13.58 4.79 3.17
N PRO A 113 12.78 4.59 2.10
CA PRO A 113 12.19 3.29 1.82
C PRO A 113 13.25 2.19 1.76
N HIS A 114 12.99 1.09 2.45
CA HIS A 114 13.89 -0.07 2.47
C HIS A 114 13.12 -1.37 2.69
N LEU A 115 13.80 -2.48 2.47
CA LEU A 115 13.32 -3.84 2.61
C LEU A 115 14.20 -4.60 3.62
N HIS A 116 13.56 -5.29 4.56
CA HIS A 116 14.14 -6.41 5.28
C HIS A 116 13.75 -7.71 4.59
N CYS A 117 14.73 -8.60 4.38
CA CYS A 117 14.51 -9.90 3.75
C CYS A 117 15.17 -11.00 4.57
N ALA A 118 14.45 -12.08 4.82
CA ALA A 118 14.91 -13.17 5.67
C ALA A 118 16.26 -13.77 5.21
N ALA A 119 16.53 -13.75 3.90
CA ALA A 119 17.75 -14.30 3.32
C ALA A 119 19.02 -13.49 3.64
N VAL A 120 18.89 -12.22 4.03
CA VAL A 120 20.03 -11.31 4.29
C VAL A 120 20.08 -10.79 5.74
N GLY A 121 19.25 -11.33 6.62
CA GLY A 121 19.21 -10.93 8.03
C GLY A 121 18.73 -9.49 8.26
N LYS A 122 19.45 -8.72 9.09
CA LYS A 122 19.05 -7.36 9.53
C LYS A 122 19.41 -6.24 8.54
N GLY A 123 19.74 -6.57 7.29
CA GLY A 123 20.07 -5.56 6.28
C GLY A 123 18.88 -4.66 5.95
N HIS A 124 19.13 -3.37 5.73
CA HIS A 124 18.19 -2.43 5.13
C HIS A 124 18.51 -2.35 3.64
N ILE A 125 17.84 -3.13 2.81
CA ILE A 125 18.03 -3.10 1.35
C ILE A 125 17.31 -1.86 0.82
N PRO A 126 17.99 -0.88 0.20
CA PRO A 126 17.34 0.33 -0.29
C PRO A 126 16.28 0.01 -1.34
N THR A 127 15.14 0.71 -1.25
CA THR A 127 14.06 0.61 -2.24
C THR A 127 13.60 2.00 -2.69
N GLY A 128 12.81 2.04 -3.75
CA GLY A 128 11.90 3.16 -3.99
C GLY A 128 10.66 3.06 -3.10
N ARG A 129 9.67 3.93 -3.31
CA ARG A 129 8.36 3.71 -2.69
C ARG A 129 7.71 2.47 -3.29
N VAL A 130 7.14 1.65 -2.42
CA VAL A 130 6.48 0.40 -2.77
C VAL A 130 4.97 0.59 -2.61
N MET A 131 4.21 0.25 -3.64
CA MET A 131 2.75 0.19 -3.57
C MET A 131 2.34 -1.12 -2.90
N ILE A 132 1.18 -1.14 -2.23
CA ILE A 132 0.67 -2.39 -1.67
C ILE A 132 0.41 -3.43 -2.78
N GLU A 133 0.08 -2.96 -3.99
CA GLU A 133 -0.08 -3.80 -5.17
C GLU A 133 1.21 -4.51 -5.61
N ASP A 134 2.39 -3.91 -5.40
CA ASP A 134 3.68 -4.58 -5.64
C ASP A 134 3.85 -5.79 -4.70
N VAL A 135 3.46 -5.61 -3.44
CA VAL A 135 3.51 -6.68 -2.42
C VAL A 135 2.48 -7.76 -2.72
N LEU A 136 1.30 -7.42 -3.23
CA LEU A 136 0.29 -8.39 -3.66
C LEU A 136 0.74 -9.19 -4.90
N ASN A 137 1.42 -8.55 -5.86
CA ASN A 137 2.02 -9.27 -6.99
C ASN A 137 3.11 -10.25 -6.51
N LEU A 138 3.93 -9.85 -5.54
CA LEU A 138 4.89 -10.75 -4.90
C LEU A 138 4.18 -11.88 -4.14
N ALA A 139 3.06 -11.60 -3.47
CA ALA A 139 2.25 -12.62 -2.82
C ALA A 139 1.72 -13.66 -3.83
N VAL A 140 1.28 -13.24 -5.01
CA VAL A 140 0.87 -14.14 -6.09
C VAL A 140 2.03 -15.04 -6.53
N HIS A 141 3.23 -14.47 -6.66
CA HIS A 141 4.44 -15.25 -6.96
C HIS A 141 4.70 -16.34 -5.90
N HIS A 142 4.36 -16.08 -4.64
CA HIS A 142 4.44 -17.04 -3.54
C HIS A 142 3.20 -17.93 -3.36
N GLY A 143 2.25 -17.92 -4.30
CA GLY A 143 1.11 -18.84 -4.31
C GLY A 143 -0.19 -18.29 -3.73
N ALA A 144 -0.26 -16.99 -3.41
CA ALA A 144 -1.53 -16.34 -3.16
C ALA A 144 -2.37 -16.28 -4.46
N LYS A 145 -3.69 -16.39 -4.34
CA LYS A 145 -4.63 -16.38 -5.46
C LYS A 145 -5.77 -15.40 -5.15
N PRO A 146 -5.90 -14.28 -5.89
CA PRO A 146 -7.09 -13.45 -5.79
C PRO A 146 -8.32 -14.27 -6.24
N ASN A 147 -9.48 -13.98 -5.67
CA ASN A 147 -10.73 -14.64 -6.06
C ASN A 147 -11.15 -14.35 -7.53
N ASN A 148 -10.56 -13.34 -8.16
CA ASN A 148 -10.70 -13.03 -9.58
C ASN A 148 -9.39 -12.45 -10.12
N MET A 149 -8.63 -13.26 -10.86
CA MET A 149 -7.32 -12.87 -11.41
C MET A 149 -7.42 -11.80 -12.52
N THR A 150 -8.46 -11.83 -13.36
CA THR A 150 -8.66 -10.82 -14.40
C THR A 150 -8.92 -9.45 -13.76
N ARG A 151 -9.83 -9.41 -12.77
CA ARG A 151 -10.12 -8.19 -12.01
C ARG A 151 -8.90 -7.69 -11.25
N TRP A 152 -8.07 -8.60 -10.71
CA TRP A 152 -6.81 -8.21 -10.06
C TRP A 152 -5.88 -7.46 -11.02
N LYS A 153 -5.63 -8.02 -12.21
CA LYS A 153 -4.77 -7.38 -13.21
C LYS A 153 -5.29 -6.00 -13.65
N GLU A 154 -6.59 -5.87 -13.83
CA GLU A 154 -7.23 -4.59 -14.15
C GLU A 154 -7.04 -3.56 -13.01
N LEU A 155 -7.23 -3.98 -11.76
CA LEU A 155 -7.09 -3.12 -10.59
C LEU A 155 -5.65 -2.69 -10.34
N ASP A 156 -4.68 -3.60 -10.45
CA ASP A 156 -3.26 -3.31 -10.33
C ASP A 156 -2.85 -2.22 -11.32
N GLN A 157 -3.19 -2.39 -12.60
CA GLN A 157 -2.92 -1.38 -13.63
C GLN A 157 -3.63 -0.04 -13.34
N LEU A 158 -4.93 -0.07 -13.03
CA LEU A 158 -5.71 1.14 -12.76
C LEU A 158 -5.18 1.92 -11.54
N ASN A 159 -4.80 1.21 -10.48
CA ASN A 159 -4.29 1.81 -9.25
C ASN A 159 -2.91 2.43 -9.47
N ARG A 160 -2.02 1.76 -10.22
CA ARG A 160 -0.73 2.33 -10.64
C ARG A 160 -0.90 3.62 -11.42
N GLU A 161 -1.80 3.64 -12.40
CA GLU A 161 -2.08 4.87 -13.16
C GLU A 161 -2.66 5.98 -12.28
N LYS A 162 -3.58 5.66 -11.36
CA LYS A 162 -4.12 6.62 -10.40
C LYS A 162 -3.04 7.19 -9.49
N PHE A 163 -2.10 6.35 -9.04
CA PHE A 163 -0.99 6.75 -8.20
C PHE A 163 0.00 7.62 -8.99
N ALA A 164 0.38 7.20 -10.20
CA ALA A 164 1.23 7.96 -11.13
C ALA A 164 0.77 9.40 -11.32
N ARG A 165 -0.54 9.61 -11.51
CA ARG A 165 -1.15 10.93 -11.69
C ARG A 165 -1.19 11.80 -10.42
N GLY A 166 -0.74 11.32 -9.28
CA GLY A 166 -0.70 12.09 -8.02
C GLY A 166 0.64 11.98 -7.29
N ALA A 167 1.56 11.18 -7.83
CA ALA A 167 2.86 10.96 -7.23
C ALA A 167 3.76 12.16 -7.50
N THR A 168 4.39 12.66 -6.45
CA THR A 168 5.35 13.77 -6.52
C THR A 168 6.79 13.29 -6.76
N TRP A 169 6.99 11.97 -6.98
CA TRP A 169 8.24 11.30 -7.34
C TRP A 169 7.90 9.88 -7.84
N GLY A 170 8.84 9.25 -8.57
CA GLY A 170 8.63 8.08 -9.44
C GLY A 170 7.82 6.90 -8.88
N VAL A 171 7.08 6.23 -9.78
CA VAL A 171 6.11 5.16 -9.51
C VAL A 171 6.53 3.79 -10.09
N GLY A 172 7.81 3.65 -10.48
CA GLY A 172 8.27 2.52 -11.29
C GLY A 172 7.74 2.59 -12.74
N PRO A 173 8.17 1.67 -13.63
CA PRO A 173 7.69 1.64 -15.01
C PRO A 173 6.19 1.30 -15.04
N VAL A 174 5.42 2.13 -15.73
CA VAL A 174 4.05 1.78 -16.15
C VAL A 174 4.22 0.83 -17.33
N GLY A 175 3.80 -0.43 -17.20
CA GLY A 175 4.09 -1.48 -18.17
C GLY A 175 3.91 -1.04 -19.62
N GLY A 176 5.00 -1.12 -20.40
CA GLY A 176 4.95 -0.99 -21.84
C GLY A 176 4.26 -2.21 -22.43
N ARG A 177 3.31 -1.98 -23.34
CA ARG A 177 2.87 -3.03 -24.25
C ARG A 177 4.04 -3.28 -25.21
N GLU A 178 4.60 -4.47 -25.18
CA GLU A 178 5.23 -5.05 -26.37
C GLU A 178 4.14 -5.56 -27.31
#